data_AF-A0A3D3UYM9-F1
#
_entry.id   AF-A0A3D3UYM9-F1
#
_cell.length_a   1.000
_cell.length_b   1.000
_cell.length_c   1.000
_cell.angle_alpha   90.00
_cell.angle_beta   90.00
_cell.angle_gamma   90.00
#
_symmetry.space_group_name_H-M   'P 1'
#
loop_
_entity.id
_entity.type
_entity.pdbx_description
1 polymer ?
#
loop_
_entity_poly.entity_id
_entity_poly.type
_entity_poly.pdbx_seq_one_letter_code
_entity_poly.pdbx_strand_id
1 'polypeptide(L)' 'ISTHILEEVEAICSRTIIIAKGRILVDSTPDKLKEQYQCSLDSVFRRITRTKSA' A
#
# COMPACT_ATOMS: atom_id res chain seq x y z
N ILE A 1 9.53 8.14 -5.86
CA ILE A 1 10.36 6.91 -5.99
C ILE A 1 9.42 5.78 -6.39
N SER A 2 9.79 4.95 -7.37
CA SER A 2 9.00 3.77 -7.74
C SER A 2 9.82 2.53 -7.40
N THR A 3 9.50 1.89 -6.29
CA THR A 3 10.17 0.68 -5.79
C THR A 3 9.12 -0.35 -5.39
N HIS A 4 9.48 -1.61 -5.49
CA HIS A 4 8.69 -2.73 -4.97
C HIS A 4 9.04 -3.04 -3.50
N ILE A 5 10.03 -2.35 -2.94
CA ILE A 5 10.44 -2.46 -1.55
C ILE A 5 9.59 -1.51 -0.72
N LEU A 6 8.58 -2.05 -0.02
CA LEU A 6 7.61 -1.24 0.73
C LEU A 6 8.25 -0.45 1.88
N GLU A 7 9.34 -0.95 2.48
CA GLU A 7 10.07 -0.30 3.57
C GLU A 7 10.69 1.05 3.15
N GLU A 8 11.20 1.15 1.92
CA GLU A 8 11.72 2.40 1.37
C GLU A 8 10.60 3.44 1.15
N VAL A 9 9.40 2.99 0.79
CA VAL A 9 8.24 3.87 0.58
C VAL A 9 7.80 4.50 1.91
N GLU A 10 7.84 3.74 2.99
CA GLU A 10 7.46 4.21 4.33
C GLU A 10 8.42 5.26 4.88
N ALA A 11 9.72 5.09 4.63
CA ALA A 11 10.75 5.98 5.15
C ALA A 11 10.88 7.30 4.36
N ILE A 12 10.48 7.31 3.08
CA ILE A 12 10.80 8.41 2.16
C ILE A 12 9.56 9.11 1.59
N CYS A 13 8.46 8.40 1.35
CA CYS A 13 7.33 8.96 0.62
C CYS A 13 6.28 9.59 1.56
N SER A 14 5.94 10.86 1.31
CA SER A 14 4.84 11.53 2.03
C SER A 14 3.45 11.08 1.56
N ARG A 15 3.35 10.43 0.39
CA ARG A 15 2.11 9.95 -0.23
C ARG A 15 2.38 8.64 -0.98
N THR A 16 1.47 7.69 -0.85
CA THR A 16 1.58 6.35 -1.43
C THR A 16 0.31 6.03 -2.21
N ILE A 17 0.49 5.60 -3.46
CA ILE A 17 -0.59 5.19 -4.35
C ILE A 17 -0.41 3.70 -4.64
N ILE A 18 -1.42 2.89 -4.32
CA ILE A 18 -1.40 1.45 -4.60
C ILE A 18 -2.30 1.18 -5.79
N ILE A 19 -1.73 0.63 -6.85
CA ILE A 19 -2.42 0.31 -8.10
C ILE A 19 -2.42 -1.20 -8.28
N ALA A 20 -3.59 -1.78 -8.51
CA ALA A 20 -3.71 -3.19 -8.90
C ALA A 20 -4.73 -3.34 -10.02
N LYS A 21 -4.45 -4.24 -10.98
CA LYS A 21 -5.34 -4.53 -12.11
C LYS A 21 -5.82 -3.28 -12.89
N GLY A 22 -4.94 -2.29 -13.05
CA GLY A 22 -5.25 -1.04 -13.74
C GLY A 22 -6.18 -0.10 -12.98
N ARG A 23 -6.39 -0.30 -11.67
CA ARG A 23 -7.19 0.58 -10.81
C ARG A 23 -6.38 1.07 -9.62
N ILE A 24 -6.60 2.32 -9.25
CA ILE A 24 -6.07 2.90 -8.01
C ILE A 24 -6.92 2.34 -6.86
N LEU A 25 -6.30 1.56 -5.98
CA LEU A 25 -6.94 1.00 -4.80
C LEU A 25 -6.81 1.92 -3.59
N VAL A 26 -5.68 2.63 -3.50
CA VAL A 26 -5.34 3.49 -2.37
C VAL A 26 -4.60 4.72 -2.89
N ASP A 27 -4.96 5.87 -2.36
CA ASP A 27 -4.29 7.15 -2.58
C ASP A 27 -4.25 7.91 -1.25
N SER A 28 -3.25 7.60 -0.41
CA SER A 28 -3.15 8.12 0.96
C SER A 28 -1.70 8.18 1.41
N THR A 29 -1.43 8.79 2.56
CA THR A 29 -0.09 8.72 3.17
C THR A 29 0.16 7.34 3.77
N PRO A 30 1.42 6.84 3.78
CA PRO A 30 1.74 5.54 4.38
C PRO A 30 1.40 5.49 5.88
N ASP A 31 1.54 6.63 6.57
CA ASP A 31 1.18 6.80 7.98
C ASP A 31 -0.34 6.67 8.22
N LYS A 32 -1.16 7.36 7.40
CA LYS A 32 -2.63 7.23 7.43
C LYS A 32 -3.09 5.80 7.18
N LEU A 33 -2.42 5.08 6.27
CA LEU A 33 -2.73 3.67 5.98
C LEU A 33 -2.42 2.78 7.18
N LYS A 34 -1.29 3.00 7.86
CA LYS A 34 -0.97 2.28 9.10
C LYS A 34 -1.99 2.56 10.18
N GLU A 35 -2.39 3.82 10.38
CA GLU A 35 -3.43 4.18 11.35
C GLU A 35 -4.78 3.55 11.01
N GLN A 36 -5.20 3.59 9.75
CA GLN A 36 -6.50 3.05 9.32
C GLN A 36 -6.60 1.54 9.48
N TYR A 37 -5.55 0.81 9.12
CA TYR A 37 -5.57 -0.65 9.07
C TYR A 37 -4.89 -1.30 10.27
N GLN A 38 -4.25 -0.53 11.14
CA GLN A 38 -3.51 -0.96 12.33
C GLN A 38 -2.58 -2.15 12.04
N CYS A 39 -1.96 -2.16 10.86
CA CYS A 39 -1.17 -3.26 10.33
C CYS A 39 0.00 -2.72 9.49
N SER A 40 1.03 -3.55 9.28
CA SER A 40 2.14 -3.23 8.38
C SER A 40 1.67 -3.05 6.94
N LEU A 41 2.39 -2.21 6.18
CA LEU A 41 2.05 -1.88 4.80
C LEU A 41 2.04 -3.10 3.86
N ASP A 42 2.89 -4.09 4.10
CA ASP A 42 2.84 -5.39 3.42
C ASP A 42 1.49 -6.11 3.62
N SER A 43 0.98 -6.15 4.86
CA SER A 43 -0.31 -6.77 5.15
C SER A 43 -1.46 -6.03 4.46
N VAL A 44 -1.42 -4.69 4.45
CA VAL A 44 -2.41 -3.87 3.73
C VAL A 44 -2.34 -4.15 2.24
N PHE A 45 -1.13 -4.12 1.66
CA PHE A 45 -0.90 -4.42 0.26
C PHE A 45 -1.41 -5.80 -0.12
N ARG A 46 -1.04 -6.85 0.63
CA ARG A 46 -1.55 -8.21 0.39
C ARG A 46 -3.06 -8.27 0.52
N ARG A 47 -3.66 -7.57 1.48
CA ARG A 47 -5.11 -7.60 1.69
C ARG A 47 -5.88 -6.95 0.55
N ILE A 48 -5.41 -5.83 0.02
CA ILE A 48 -6.09 -5.10 -1.07
C ILE A 48 -5.75 -5.62 -2.47
N THR A 49 -4.55 -6.19 -2.66
CA THR A 49 -4.11 -6.71 -3.97
C THR A 49 -4.42 -8.20 -4.17
N ARG A 50 -4.59 -8.98 -3.09
CA ARG A 50 -5.02 -10.37 -3.17
C ARG A 50 -6.48 -10.43 -3.62
N THR A 51 -6.65 -10.56 -4.92
CA THR A 51 -7.87 -11.10 -5.51
C THR A 51 -8.04 -12.51 -4.93
N LYS A 52 -9.21 -12.82 -4.36
CA LYS A 52 -9.62 -14.22 -4.13
C LYS A 52 -9.44 -14.94 -5.47
N SER A 53 -8.38 -15.72 -5.61
CA SER A 53 -8.31 -16.77 -6.64
C SER A 53 -9.48 -17.70 -6.31
N ALA A 54 -10.51 -17.64 -7.14
CA ALA A 54 -11.54 -18.67 -7.21
C ALA A 54 -10.92 -19.94 -7.79
#